data_AF-A0A2S9T1G2-F1
#
_entry.id   AF-A0A2S9T1G2-F1
#
_cell.length_a   1.000
_cell.length_b   1.000
_cell.length_c   1.000
_cell.angle_alpha   90.00
_cell.angle_beta   90.00
_cell.angle_gamma   90.00
#
_symmetry.space_group_name_H-M   'P 1'
#
loop_
_entity.id
_entity.type
_entity.pdbx_description
1 polymer ?
#
loop_
_entity_poly.entity_id
_entity_poly.type
_entity_poly.pdbx_seq_one_letter_code
_entity_poly.pdbx_strand_id
1 'polypeptide(L)'
;MTIGTAKIFAPEHWGSLEKFSKFYNGTFSLKDSGKRAVSGAISHFRKAITLHNLAIKLVPNLETDEAELDKHGYTSAVNAQELSAIIESIFLELYSSVDCTRKVITEIYSNYQGIPNSTRKYFNRIYEGNFDERFPEQLIIAVREATWYEDFRKMRDELTHLETGSCHKNKDTGKIQYMHTGFTIEGRALVIDDIFEKINQTLNNVNQFIGRVFAYLLTQLKDEPFLQFCGIFHGRMYTRYVSPHEAIDFHSGVCEAHKWFNQEENPTCIFVNECGAYKNAIDSSLQTLSISKS
;
A
#
# COMPACT_ATOMS: atom_id res chain seq x y z
N MET A 1 -9.51 -14.78 -31.36
CA MET A 1 -9.63 -14.09 -30.07
C MET A 1 -8.33 -14.31 -29.32
N THR A 2 -7.52 -13.26 -29.13
CA THR A 2 -6.21 -13.39 -28.46
C THR A 2 -6.46 -13.60 -26.98
N ILE A 3 -6.13 -14.78 -26.45
CA ILE A 3 -6.33 -15.07 -25.03
C ILE A 3 -5.30 -14.25 -24.24
N GLY A 4 -5.79 -13.45 -23.28
CA GLY A 4 -4.96 -12.53 -22.51
C GLY A 4 -3.81 -13.25 -21.80
N THR A 5 -2.64 -12.62 -21.83
CA THR A 5 -1.44 -13.07 -21.15
C THR A 5 -1.01 -11.98 -20.15
N ALA A 6 -0.81 -12.36 -18.88
CA ALA A 6 -0.44 -11.42 -17.83
C ALA A 6 0.57 -12.06 -16.85
N LYS A 7 1.77 -11.48 -16.74
CA LYS A 7 2.75 -11.76 -15.69
C LYS A 7 2.29 -11.06 -14.40
N ILE A 8 2.19 -11.81 -13.31
CA ILE A 8 1.79 -11.29 -11.98
C ILE A 8 2.90 -11.47 -10.94
N PHE A 9 3.69 -12.54 -11.05
CA PHE A 9 4.84 -12.74 -10.17
C PHE A 9 6.01 -11.85 -10.61
N ALA A 10 6.25 -10.79 -9.84
CA ALA A 10 7.33 -9.83 -10.04
C ALA A 10 7.84 -9.33 -8.67
N PRO A 11 8.47 -10.21 -7.86
CA PRO A 11 8.95 -9.86 -6.53
C PRO A 11 9.94 -8.69 -6.52
N GLU A 12 10.63 -8.45 -7.62
CA GLU A 12 11.50 -7.28 -7.85
C GLU A 12 10.76 -5.93 -7.70
N HIS A 13 9.43 -5.93 -7.78
CA HIS A 13 8.58 -4.76 -7.64
C HIS A 13 7.74 -4.76 -6.36
N TRP A 14 7.94 -5.72 -5.46
CA TRP A 14 7.17 -5.82 -4.22
C TRP A 14 7.86 -5.04 -3.10
N GLY A 15 7.12 -4.10 -2.49
CA GLY A 15 7.49 -3.53 -1.21
C GLY A 15 7.30 -4.52 -0.07
N SER A 16 7.70 -4.14 1.15
CA SER A 16 7.62 -5.01 2.32
C SER A 16 6.18 -5.46 2.62
N LEU A 17 5.19 -4.57 2.45
CA LEU A 17 3.79 -4.89 2.65
C LEU A 17 3.26 -5.85 1.56
N GLU A 18 3.58 -5.61 0.28
CA GLU A 18 3.22 -6.55 -0.80
C GLU A 18 3.80 -7.92 -0.54
N LYS A 19 5.10 -8.00 -0.23
CA LYS A 19 5.77 -9.28 0.06
C LYS A 19 5.13 -9.96 1.27
N PHE A 20 4.85 -9.23 2.36
CA PHE A 20 4.14 -9.79 3.51
C PHE A 20 2.78 -10.36 3.09
N SER A 21 2.01 -9.62 2.28
CA SER A 21 0.68 -10.04 1.81
C SER A 21 0.69 -11.37 1.04
N LYS A 22 1.81 -11.72 0.41
CA LYS A 22 1.98 -12.98 -0.33
C LYS A 22 2.28 -14.17 0.58
N PHE A 23 2.97 -13.95 1.69
CA PHE A 23 3.59 -15.03 2.47
C PHE A 23 3.07 -15.19 3.90
N TYR A 24 2.31 -14.23 4.44
CA TYR A 24 1.92 -14.25 5.86
C TYR A 24 1.16 -15.53 6.26
N ASN A 25 0.39 -16.14 5.35
CA ASN A 25 -0.41 -17.34 5.65
C ASN A 25 0.43 -18.56 6.06
N GLY A 26 1.71 -18.63 5.67
CA GLY A 26 2.61 -19.72 6.11
C GLY A 26 3.05 -19.58 7.58
N THR A 27 2.86 -18.40 8.18
CA THR A 27 3.36 -18.07 9.53
C THR A 27 2.24 -17.66 10.47
N PHE A 28 1.41 -16.72 10.04
CA PHE A 28 0.33 -16.11 10.80
C PHE A 28 -1.03 -16.61 10.32
N SER A 29 -1.86 -17.10 11.25
CA SER A 29 -3.26 -17.42 10.98
C SER A 29 -4.13 -16.22 11.31
N LEU A 30 -4.27 -15.30 10.34
CA LEU A 30 -5.10 -14.10 10.50
C LEU A 30 -6.58 -14.42 10.30
N LYS A 31 -7.46 -13.81 11.10
CA LYS A 31 -8.92 -13.82 10.83
C LYS A 31 -9.24 -12.99 9.59
N ASP A 32 -10.45 -13.10 9.07
CA ASP A 32 -10.88 -12.35 7.87
C ASP A 32 -10.81 -10.83 8.06
N SER A 33 -10.94 -10.32 9.29
CA SER A 33 -10.62 -8.92 9.64
C SER A 33 -9.16 -8.58 9.33
N GLY A 34 -8.22 -9.39 9.79
CA GLY A 34 -6.78 -9.22 9.55
C GLY A 34 -6.41 -9.36 8.08
N LYS A 35 -6.96 -10.36 7.37
CA LYS A 35 -6.74 -10.53 5.93
C LYS A 35 -7.22 -9.32 5.13
N ARG A 36 -8.42 -8.80 5.45
CA ARG A 36 -8.95 -7.57 4.87
C ARG A 36 -8.08 -6.36 5.22
N ALA A 37 -7.52 -6.31 6.43
CA ALA A 37 -6.62 -5.24 6.82
C ALA A 37 -5.30 -5.24 6.02
N VAL A 38 -4.70 -6.41 5.77
CA VAL A 38 -3.53 -6.52 4.89
C VAL A 38 -3.84 -5.99 3.49
N SER A 39 -4.94 -6.45 2.88
CA SER A 39 -5.38 -5.98 1.56
C SER A 39 -5.74 -4.48 1.58
N GLY A 40 -6.39 -4.02 2.64
CA GLY A 40 -6.80 -2.63 2.84
C GLY A 40 -5.62 -1.68 2.92
N ALA A 41 -4.56 -2.05 3.66
CA ALA A 41 -3.35 -1.22 3.75
C ALA A 41 -2.77 -0.94 2.36
N ILE A 42 -2.68 -1.96 1.50
CA ILE A 42 -2.22 -1.84 0.11
C ILE A 42 -3.19 -1.00 -0.72
N SER A 43 -4.48 -1.35 -0.67
CA SER A 43 -5.49 -0.80 -1.55
C SER A 43 -5.73 0.69 -1.29
N HIS A 44 -5.81 1.09 -0.02
CA HIS A 44 -5.96 2.49 0.38
C HIS A 44 -4.74 3.33 -0.04
N PHE A 45 -3.53 2.81 0.16
CA PHE A 45 -2.31 3.52 -0.26
C PHE A 45 -2.24 3.71 -1.78
N ARG A 46 -2.55 2.66 -2.57
CA ARG A 46 -2.61 2.75 -4.04
C ARG A 46 -3.72 3.65 -4.53
N LYS A 47 -4.87 3.68 -3.84
CA LYS A 47 -5.96 4.60 -4.14
C LYS A 47 -5.53 6.05 -3.91
N ALA A 48 -4.83 6.35 -2.82
CA ALA A 48 -4.26 7.66 -2.57
C ALA A 48 -3.30 8.11 -3.68
N ILE A 49 -2.41 7.22 -4.17
CA ILE A 49 -1.52 7.50 -5.31
C ILE A 49 -2.34 7.80 -6.58
N THR A 50 -3.36 6.99 -6.86
CA THR A 50 -4.24 7.20 -8.03
C THR A 50 -4.94 8.55 -7.96
N LEU A 51 -5.49 8.89 -6.79
CA LEU A 51 -6.17 10.17 -6.55
C LEU A 51 -5.19 11.35 -6.65
N HIS A 52 -3.97 11.21 -6.15
CA HIS A 52 -2.92 12.22 -6.31
C HIS A 52 -2.61 12.49 -7.78
N ASN A 53 -2.43 11.44 -8.58
CA ASN A 53 -2.22 11.58 -10.02
C ASN A 53 -3.43 12.18 -10.74
N LEU A 54 -4.65 11.91 -10.26
CA LEU A 54 -5.87 12.56 -10.77
C LEU A 54 -5.91 14.04 -10.40
N ALA A 55 -5.59 14.40 -9.15
CA ALA A 55 -5.54 15.79 -8.70
C ALA A 55 -4.60 16.63 -9.57
N ILE A 56 -3.40 16.12 -9.87
CA ILE A 56 -2.44 16.79 -10.78
C ILE A 56 -3.07 17.06 -12.15
N LYS A 57 -3.82 16.11 -12.70
CA LYS A 57 -4.48 16.26 -14.01
C LYS A 57 -5.59 17.32 -14.01
N LEU A 58 -6.17 17.61 -12.85
CA LEU A 58 -7.27 18.57 -12.70
C LEU A 58 -6.77 20.00 -12.45
N VAL A 59 -5.52 20.19 -12.02
CA VAL A 59 -4.94 21.52 -11.76
C VAL A 59 -5.15 22.52 -12.91
N PRO A 60 -4.95 22.16 -14.20
CA PRO A 60 -5.15 23.12 -15.28
C PRO A 60 -6.58 23.67 -15.38
N ASN A 61 -7.58 22.95 -14.88
CA ASN A 61 -8.97 23.38 -14.97
C ASN A 61 -9.27 24.60 -14.06
N LEU A 62 -8.43 24.86 -13.05
CA LEU A 62 -8.57 26.04 -12.18
C LEU A 62 -8.50 27.35 -12.97
N GLU A 63 -7.81 27.37 -14.11
CA GLU A 63 -7.73 28.54 -14.99
C GLU A 63 -9.11 28.91 -15.57
N THR A 64 -10.03 27.94 -15.66
CA THR A 64 -11.41 28.20 -16.09
C THR A 64 -12.18 28.96 -15.02
N ASP A 65 -12.07 28.54 -13.75
CA ASP A 65 -12.71 29.23 -12.63
C ASP A 65 -12.16 30.66 -12.46
N GLU A 66 -10.85 30.83 -12.64
CA GLU A 66 -10.21 32.15 -12.62
C GLU A 66 -10.69 33.05 -13.76
N ALA A 67 -10.78 32.53 -14.98
CA ALA A 67 -11.25 33.30 -16.13
C ALA A 67 -12.73 33.73 -15.98
N GLU A 68 -13.57 32.87 -15.41
CA GLU A 68 -14.95 33.22 -15.07
C GLU A 68 -15.00 34.34 -14.03
N LEU A 69 -14.23 34.21 -12.95
CA LEU A 69 -14.14 35.22 -11.90
C LEU A 69 -13.66 36.57 -12.44
N ASP A 70 -12.60 36.57 -13.26
CA ASP A 70 -12.05 37.80 -13.85
C ASP A 70 -13.04 38.46 -14.82
N LYS A 71 -13.81 37.66 -15.57
CA LYS A 71 -14.78 38.16 -16.57
C LYS A 71 -16.09 38.64 -15.95
N HIS A 72 -16.58 37.95 -14.91
CA HIS A 72 -17.93 38.14 -14.38
C HIS A 72 -17.96 38.73 -12.96
N GLY A 73 -16.81 38.82 -12.29
CA GLY A 73 -16.71 39.17 -10.87
C GLY A 73 -17.23 38.07 -9.94
N TYR A 74 -17.57 36.90 -10.49
CA TYR A 74 -18.10 35.75 -9.76
C TYR A 74 -17.80 34.45 -10.54
N THR A 75 -17.57 33.34 -9.83
CA THR A 75 -17.50 31.98 -10.38
C THR A 75 -18.22 31.02 -9.43
N SER A 76 -18.76 29.92 -9.96
CA SER A 76 -19.24 28.81 -9.15
C SER A 76 -18.12 27.95 -8.56
N ALA A 77 -16.86 28.16 -9.00
CA ALA A 77 -15.65 27.49 -8.51
C ALA A 77 -15.74 25.95 -8.53
N VAL A 78 -16.41 25.39 -9.53
CA VAL A 78 -16.67 23.94 -9.62
C VAL A 78 -15.37 23.15 -9.71
N ASN A 79 -14.39 23.62 -10.51
CA ASN A 79 -13.12 22.91 -10.68
C ASN A 79 -12.28 22.95 -9.39
N ALA A 80 -12.29 24.08 -8.69
CA ALA A 80 -11.67 24.21 -7.37
C ALA A 80 -12.30 23.28 -6.32
N GLN A 81 -13.63 23.13 -6.33
CA GLN A 81 -14.35 22.23 -5.42
C GLN A 81 -14.04 20.75 -5.72
N GLU A 82 -14.06 20.34 -7.00
CA GLU A 82 -13.70 18.97 -7.41
C GLU A 82 -12.27 18.61 -7.00
N LEU A 83 -11.32 19.52 -7.24
CA LEU A 83 -9.93 19.33 -6.84
C LEU A 83 -9.80 19.21 -5.32
N SER A 84 -10.49 20.06 -4.56
CA SER A 84 -10.48 20.04 -3.09
C SER A 84 -11.02 18.71 -2.54
N ALA A 85 -12.14 18.22 -3.07
CA ALA A 85 -12.73 16.94 -2.66
C ALA A 85 -11.78 15.75 -2.91
N ILE A 86 -11.06 15.78 -4.04
CA ILE A 86 -10.06 14.74 -4.35
C ILE A 86 -8.85 14.85 -3.42
N ILE A 87 -8.37 16.06 -3.14
CA ILE A 87 -7.26 16.31 -2.20
C ILE A 87 -7.59 15.77 -0.80
N GLU A 88 -8.79 16.07 -0.29
CA GLU A 88 -9.22 15.59 1.02
C GLU A 88 -9.33 14.06 1.03
N SER A 89 -9.88 13.49 -0.05
CA SER A 89 -9.97 12.04 -0.23
C SER A 89 -8.58 11.37 -0.19
N ILE A 90 -7.52 12.01 -0.71
CA ILE A 90 -6.15 11.48 -0.60
C ILE A 90 -5.75 11.31 0.87
N PHE A 91 -5.95 12.35 1.71
CA PHE A 91 -5.60 12.28 3.13
C PHE A 91 -6.42 11.21 3.87
N LEU A 92 -7.71 11.08 3.57
CA LEU A 92 -8.57 10.06 4.16
C LEU A 92 -8.11 8.63 3.80
N GLU A 93 -7.73 8.40 2.54
CA GLU A 93 -7.22 7.11 2.07
C GLU A 93 -5.85 6.79 2.70
N LEU A 94 -4.94 7.76 2.79
CA LEU A 94 -3.66 7.58 3.48
C LEU A 94 -3.83 7.21 4.95
N TYR A 95 -4.77 7.86 5.64
CA TYR A 95 -5.07 7.53 7.04
C TYR A 95 -5.67 6.12 7.17
N SER A 96 -6.55 5.74 6.23
CA SER A 96 -7.13 4.39 6.19
C SER A 96 -6.06 3.32 6.02
N SER A 97 -5.00 3.60 5.25
CA SER A 97 -3.84 2.70 5.13
C SER A 97 -3.07 2.53 6.45
N VAL A 98 -2.87 3.62 7.21
CA VAL A 98 -2.28 3.58 8.57
C VAL A 98 -3.17 2.77 9.52
N ASP A 99 -4.48 2.98 9.50
CA ASP A 99 -5.44 2.23 10.33
C ASP A 99 -5.42 0.73 10.02
N CYS A 100 -5.42 0.37 8.74
CA CYS A 100 -5.30 -1.02 8.29
C CYS A 100 -3.97 -1.65 8.71
N THR A 101 -2.85 -0.92 8.61
CA THR A 101 -1.54 -1.39 9.08
C THR A 101 -1.57 -1.69 10.58
N ARG A 102 -2.14 -0.77 11.36
CA ARG A 102 -2.33 -0.95 12.81
C ARG A 102 -3.28 -2.11 13.13
N LYS A 103 -4.30 -2.39 12.30
CA LYS A 103 -5.19 -3.58 12.40
C LYS A 103 -4.41 -4.88 12.27
N VAL A 104 -3.47 -4.95 11.34
CA VAL A 104 -2.62 -6.14 11.19
C VAL A 104 -1.77 -6.36 12.45
N ILE A 105 -1.16 -5.30 12.99
CA ILE A 105 -0.40 -5.37 14.24
C ILE A 105 -1.25 -5.92 15.38
N THR A 106 -2.44 -5.36 15.62
CA THR A 106 -3.29 -5.86 16.72
C THR A 106 -3.78 -7.28 16.52
N GLU A 107 -3.99 -7.72 15.28
CA GLU A 107 -4.43 -9.09 15.02
C GLU A 107 -3.33 -10.08 15.41
N ILE A 108 -2.08 -9.80 14.99
CA ILE A 108 -0.90 -10.63 15.27
C ILE A 108 -0.55 -10.61 16.76
N TYR A 109 -0.61 -9.44 17.40
CA TYR A 109 -0.20 -9.22 18.78
C TYR A 109 -1.39 -9.02 19.73
N SER A 110 -2.54 -9.62 19.43
CA SER A 110 -3.80 -9.44 20.19
C SER A 110 -3.72 -9.92 21.65
N ASN A 111 -2.75 -10.79 21.96
CA ASN A 111 -2.49 -11.32 23.29
C ASN A 111 -1.65 -10.37 24.18
N TYR A 112 -1.05 -9.31 23.63
CA TYR A 112 -0.25 -8.37 24.39
C TYR A 112 -1.15 -7.34 25.09
N GLN A 113 -0.91 -7.12 26.38
CA GLN A 113 -1.59 -6.06 27.10
C GLN A 113 -1.18 -4.69 26.54
N GLY A 114 -2.09 -3.73 26.63
CA GLY A 114 -1.77 -2.37 26.21
C GLY A 114 -1.95 -2.09 24.72
N ILE A 115 -2.30 -3.07 23.86
CA ILE A 115 -2.45 -2.86 22.41
C ILE A 115 -3.94 -2.72 22.01
N PRO A 116 -4.46 -1.49 21.79
CA PRO A 116 -5.89 -1.26 21.53
C PRO A 116 -6.25 -1.34 20.04
N ASN A 117 -7.53 -1.61 19.76
CA ASN A 117 -8.08 -1.62 18.40
C ASN A 117 -8.25 -0.23 17.76
N SER A 118 -8.13 0.85 18.53
CA SER A 118 -8.21 2.22 18.01
C SER A 118 -6.81 2.71 17.65
N THR A 119 -6.63 3.18 16.42
CA THR A 119 -5.34 3.69 15.94
C THR A 119 -4.84 4.88 16.78
N ARG A 120 -5.72 5.82 17.13
CA ARG A 120 -5.38 6.92 18.05
C ARG A 120 -4.88 6.41 19.40
N LYS A 121 -5.64 5.50 20.04
CA LYS A 121 -5.26 4.95 21.35
C LYS A 121 -3.96 4.14 21.26
N TYR A 122 -3.72 3.47 20.14
CA TYR A 122 -2.51 2.69 19.92
C TYR A 122 -1.27 3.60 19.90
N PHE A 123 -1.28 4.63 19.06
CA PHE A 123 -0.18 5.60 19.02
C PHE A 123 0.04 6.27 20.40
N ASN A 124 -1.03 6.74 21.04
CA ASN A 124 -0.93 7.38 22.37
C ASN A 124 -0.29 6.47 23.40
N ARG A 125 -0.71 5.20 23.49
CA ARG A 125 -0.13 4.27 24.46
C ARG A 125 1.34 4.00 24.22
N ILE A 126 1.76 3.89 22.96
CA ILE A 126 3.18 3.73 22.64
C ILE A 126 4.00 4.98 23.02
N TYR A 127 3.46 6.18 22.79
CA TYR A 127 4.09 7.43 23.22
C TYR A 127 4.18 7.57 24.75
N GLU A 128 3.14 7.15 25.47
CA GLU A 128 3.07 7.20 26.93
C GLU A 128 3.87 6.08 27.63
N GLY A 129 4.38 5.08 26.89
CA GLY A 129 5.02 3.92 27.50
C GLY A 129 4.04 2.89 28.10
N ASN A 130 2.76 3.00 27.78
CA ASN A 130 1.67 2.21 28.36
C ASN A 130 1.39 0.93 27.55
N PHE A 131 2.37 0.02 27.48
CA PHE A 131 2.28 -1.25 26.75
C PHE A 131 3.06 -2.38 27.44
N ASP A 132 2.79 -3.63 27.08
CA ASP A 132 3.54 -4.80 27.57
C ASP A 132 5.01 -4.72 27.14
N GLU A 133 5.96 -4.89 28.08
CA GLU A 133 7.41 -4.79 27.82
C GLU A 133 7.92 -5.78 26.76
N ARG A 134 7.20 -6.89 26.54
CA ARG A 134 7.54 -7.89 25.52
C ARG A 134 7.06 -7.49 24.12
N PHE A 135 6.27 -6.42 24.00
CA PHE A 135 5.80 -5.94 22.70
C PHE A 135 7.00 -5.54 21.83
N PRO A 136 7.04 -5.90 20.54
CA PRO A 136 8.24 -5.74 19.73
C PRO A 136 8.77 -4.30 19.66
N GLU A 137 10.04 -4.14 20.03
CA GLU A 137 10.75 -2.85 20.01
C GLU A 137 10.71 -2.19 18.63
N GLN A 138 10.84 -2.96 17.55
CA GLN A 138 10.81 -2.43 16.19
C GLN A 138 9.46 -1.78 15.85
N LEU A 139 8.35 -2.29 16.38
CA LEU A 139 7.02 -1.68 16.21
C LEU A 139 6.87 -0.42 17.07
N ILE A 140 7.48 -0.40 18.26
CA ILE A 140 7.54 0.78 19.12
C ILE A 140 8.31 1.91 18.42
N ILE A 141 9.49 1.60 17.87
CA ILE A 141 10.32 2.54 17.13
C ILE A 141 9.55 3.11 15.92
N ALA A 142 8.92 2.26 15.11
CA ALA A 142 8.15 2.69 13.95
C ALA A 142 7.04 3.69 14.32
N VAL A 143 6.38 3.50 15.46
CA VAL A 143 5.36 4.44 15.97
C VAL A 143 6.00 5.72 16.50
N ARG A 144 7.08 5.64 17.29
CA ARG A 144 7.73 6.81 17.88
C ARG A 144 8.36 7.74 16.85
N GLU A 145 8.88 7.19 15.76
CA GLU A 145 9.43 7.97 14.65
C GLU A 145 8.34 8.61 13.76
N ALA A 146 7.09 8.15 13.87
CA ALA A 146 5.95 8.74 13.17
C ALA A 146 5.45 10.01 13.89
N THR A 147 6.35 10.96 14.10
CA THR A 147 6.11 12.25 14.78
C THR A 147 5.04 13.10 14.10
N TRP A 148 4.81 12.88 12.80
CA TRP A 148 3.78 13.50 11.98
C TRP A 148 2.35 12.99 12.26
N TYR A 149 2.20 11.88 13.00
CA TYR A 149 0.92 11.19 13.13
C TYR A 149 -0.18 12.06 13.76
N GLU A 150 0.12 12.80 14.81
CA GLU A 150 -0.90 13.52 15.56
C GLU A 150 -1.52 14.66 14.74
N ASP A 151 -0.71 15.43 14.02
CA ASP A 151 -1.20 16.49 13.13
C ASP A 151 -1.99 15.89 11.96
N PHE A 152 -1.52 14.77 11.41
CA PHE A 152 -2.23 14.05 10.36
C PHE A 152 -3.58 13.48 10.84
N ARG A 153 -3.64 12.95 12.06
CA ARG A 153 -4.87 12.46 12.69
C ARG A 153 -5.88 13.59 12.87
N LYS A 154 -5.46 14.74 13.40
CA LYS A 154 -6.31 15.93 13.54
C LYS A 154 -6.88 16.34 12.20
N MET A 155 -6.02 16.47 11.18
CA MET A 155 -6.45 16.77 9.82
C MET A 155 -7.49 15.78 9.31
N ARG A 156 -7.25 14.47 9.45
CA ARG A 156 -8.25 13.46 9.05
C ARG A 156 -9.58 13.64 9.77
N ASP A 157 -9.57 13.83 11.09
CA ASP A 157 -10.78 13.98 11.88
C ASP A 157 -11.59 15.20 11.40
N GLU A 158 -10.96 16.35 11.20
CA GLU A 158 -11.64 17.56 10.70
C GLU A 158 -12.19 17.36 9.28
N LEU A 159 -11.39 16.84 8.34
CA LEU A 159 -11.82 16.58 6.96
C LEU A 159 -12.97 15.57 6.85
N THR A 160 -13.18 14.73 7.87
CA THR A 160 -14.30 13.77 7.88
C THR A 160 -15.62 14.42 8.31
N HIS A 161 -15.56 15.53 9.04
CA HIS A 161 -16.71 16.12 9.74
C HIS A 161 -17.14 17.48 9.20
N LEU A 162 -16.26 18.16 8.47
CA LEU A 162 -16.50 19.49 7.93
C LEU A 162 -16.86 19.45 6.44
N GLU A 163 -17.32 20.59 5.94
CA GLU A 163 -17.50 20.80 4.50
C GLU A 163 -16.14 20.84 3.78
N THR A 164 -16.14 20.52 2.49
CA THR A 164 -14.92 20.58 1.67
C THR A 164 -14.34 21.99 1.63
N GLY A 165 -13.01 22.06 1.73
CA GLY A 165 -12.23 23.28 1.59
C GLY A 165 -12.21 23.83 0.17
N SER A 166 -11.29 24.75 -0.07
CA SER A 166 -11.14 25.42 -1.37
C SER A 166 -9.68 25.42 -1.81
N CYS A 167 -9.47 25.14 -3.10
CA CYS A 167 -8.18 25.24 -3.76
C CYS A 167 -8.15 26.44 -4.69
N HIS A 168 -7.02 27.12 -4.75
CA HIS A 168 -6.76 28.11 -5.79
C HIS A 168 -5.28 28.12 -6.15
N LYS A 169 -4.97 28.61 -7.35
CA LYS A 169 -3.59 28.79 -7.80
C LYS A 169 -3.10 30.14 -7.32
N ASN A 170 -2.03 30.15 -6.54
CA ASN A 170 -1.38 31.38 -6.12
C ASN A 170 -0.68 32.01 -7.34
N LYS A 171 -1.05 33.26 -7.69
CA LYS A 171 -0.57 33.94 -8.91
C LYS A 171 0.93 34.23 -8.88
N ASP A 172 1.51 34.47 -7.70
CA ASP A 172 2.92 34.83 -7.55
C ASP A 172 3.85 33.62 -7.60
N THR A 173 3.42 32.50 -7.00
CA THR A 173 4.25 31.30 -6.84
C THR A 173 3.90 30.17 -7.80
N GLY A 174 2.71 30.23 -8.43
CA GLY A 174 2.16 29.15 -9.25
C GLY A 174 1.72 27.91 -8.46
N LYS A 175 1.88 27.91 -7.13
CA LYS A 175 1.54 26.79 -6.25
C LYS A 175 0.03 26.71 -6.03
N ILE A 176 -0.46 25.51 -5.74
CA ILE A 176 -1.86 25.30 -5.38
C ILE A 176 -1.99 25.42 -3.87
N GLN A 177 -2.65 26.49 -3.43
CA GLN A 177 -2.97 26.72 -2.04
C GLN A 177 -4.31 26.04 -1.72
N TYR A 178 -4.36 25.36 -0.58
CA TYR A 178 -5.59 24.80 -0.01
C TYR A 178 -5.95 25.57 1.26
N MET A 179 -7.21 25.98 1.37
CA MET A 179 -7.75 26.65 2.55
C MET A 179 -8.99 25.93 3.03
N HIS A 180 -9.12 25.81 4.36
CA HIS A 180 -10.30 25.26 4.99
C HIS A 180 -10.76 26.16 6.13
N THR A 181 -11.93 26.78 5.98
CA THR A 181 -12.47 27.76 6.93
C THR A 181 -13.04 27.13 8.20
N GLY A 182 -13.64 25.95 8.09
CA GLY A 182 -14.13 25.18 9.24
C GLY A 182 -13.01 24.58 10.10
N PHE A 183 -11.88 24.18 9.50
CA PHE A 183 -10.75 23.65 10.25
C PHE A 183 -9.91 24.83 10.77
N THR A 184 -10.00 25.09 12.08
CA THR A 184 -9.22 26.15 12.72
C THR A 184 -8.03 25.62 13.52
N ILE A 185 -6.87 26.26 13.34
CA ILE A 185 -5.66 26.08 14.13
C ILE A 185 -5.40 27.40 14.86
N GLU A 186 -5.39 27.37 16.20
CA GLU A 186 -5.21 28.57 17.04
C GLU A 186 -6.19 29.72 16.68
N GLY A 187 -7.42 29.36 16.31
CA GLY A 187 -8.47 30.32 15.95
C GLY A 187 -8.37 30.90 14.54
N ARG A 188 -7.44 30.42 13.70
CA ARG A 188 -7.31 30.80 12.29
C ARG A 188 -7.66 29.63 11.39
N ALA A 189 -8.26 29.91 10.24
CA ALA A 189 -8.51 28.90 9.21
C ALA A 189 -7.19 28.20 8.82
N LEU A 190 -7.26 26.90 8.53
CA LEU A 190 -6.15 26.15 7.98
C LEU A 190 -5.86 26.69 6.58
N VAL A 191 -4.60 27.07 6.37
CA VAL A 191 -4.05 27.44 5.06
C VAL A 191 -2.81 26.60 4.81
N ILE A 192 -2.76 25.93 3.66
CA ILE A 192 -1.62 25.15 3.19
C ILE A 192 -1.18 25.75 1.86
N ASP A 193 -0.02 26.42 1.84
CA ASP A 193 0.46 27.18 0.67
C ASP A 193 0.82 26.29 -0.52
N ASP A 194 1.26 25.06 -0.26
CA ASP A 194 1.56 24.07 -1.30
C ASP A 194 0.95 22.72 -0.90
N ILE A 195 -0.27 22.47 -1.37
CA ILE A 195 -1.00 21.26 -1.01
C ILE A 195 -0.36 20.00 -1.61
N PHE A 196 0.27 20.10 -2.78
CA PHE A 196 0.95 18.96 -3.41
C PHE A 196 2.24 18.62 -2.67
N GLU A 197 3.00 19.61 -2.21
CA GLU A 197 4.14 19.36 -1.32
C GLU A 197 3.68 18.64 -0.04
N LYS A 198 2.62 19.13 0.60
CA LYS A 198 2.05 18.49 1.81
C LYS A 198 1.60 17.06 1.55
N ILE A 199 0.92 16.79 0.43
CA ILE A 199 0.50 15.45 0.04
C ILE A 199 1.71 14.54 -0.17
N ASN A 200 2.74 14.99 -0.89
CA ASN A 200 3.95 14.20 -1.14
C ASN A 200 4.70 13.87 0.15
N GLN A 201 4.84 14.84 1.06
CA GLN A 201 5.40 14.61 2.40
C GLN A 201 4.58 13.55 3.17
N THR A 202 3.26 13.64 3.12
CA THR A 202 2.35 12.72 3.83
C THR A 202 2.42 11.31 3.22
N LEU A 203 2.44 11.18 1.89
CA LEU A 203 2.66 9.92 1.18
C LEU A 203 3.96 9.25 1.63
N ASN A 204 5.06 10.00 1.66
CA ASN A 204 6.37 9.48 2.07
C ASN A 204 6.36 9.03 3.53
N ASN A 205 5.80 9.84 4.42
CA ASN A 205 5.68 9.55 5.85
C ASN A 205 4.89 8.26 6.11
N VAL A 206 3.73 8.12 5.45
CA VAL A 206 2.89 6.92 5.55
C VAL A 206 3.60 5.71 4.94
N ASN A 207 4.24 5.85 3.78
CA ASN A 207 5.01 4.78 3.15
C ASN A 207 6.15 4.29 4.04
N GLN A 208 6.88 5.19 4.69
CA GLN A 208 7.96 4.83 5.61
C GLN A 208 7.44 4.09 6.83
N PHE A 209 6.33 4.54 7.44
CA PHE A 209 5.72 3.85 8.58
C PHE A 209 5.26 2.43 8.20
N ILE A 210 4.52 2.29 7.10
CA ILE A 210 4.07 1.00 6.58
C ILE A 210 5.28 0.11 6.28
N GLY A 211 6.27 0.65 5.57
CA GLY A 211 7.50 -0.04 5.21
C GLY A 211 8.22 -0.59 6.43
N ARG A 212 8.43 0.21 7.49
CA ARG A 212 9.08 -0.22 8.74
C ARG A 212 8.29 -1.33 9.44
N VAL A 213 6.98 -1.16 9.60
CA VAL A 213 6.11 -2.17 10.22
C VAL A 213 6.22 -3.50 9.47
N PHE A 214 6.00 -3.49 8.15
CA PHE A 214 5.99 -4.73 7.38
C PHE A 214 7.38 -5.30 7.14
N ALA A 215 8.44 -4.48 7.11
CA ALA A 215 9.81 -4.99 7.10
C ALA A 215 10.10 -5.79 8.36
N TYR A 216 9.70 -5.31 9.54
CA TYR A 216 9.79 -6.09 10.77
C TYR A 216 8.94 -7.36 10.70
N LEU A 217 7.67 -7.27 10.29
CA LEU A 217 6.80 -8.46 10.21
C LEU A 217 7.32 -9.51 9.21
N LEU A 218 8.02 -9.11 8.16
CA LEU A 218 8.68 -10.02 7.23
C LEU A 218 9.78 -10.85 7.91
N THR A 219 10.53 -10.26 8.84
CA THR A 219 11.58 -11.00 9.58
C THR A 219 11.01 -12.12 10.46
N GLN A 220 9.70 -12.10 10.72
CA GLN A 220 9.01 -13.08 11.54
C GLN A 220 8.43 -14.23 10.71
N LEU A 221 8.47 -14.14 9.38
CA LEU A 221 7.92 -15.18 8.52
C LEU A 221 8.81 -16.43 8.54
N LYS A 222 8.17 -17.59 8.61
CA LYS A 222 8.81 -18.88 8.34
C LYS A 222 9.28 -18.92 6.90
N ASP A 223 10.53 -19.32 6.69
CA ASP A 223 11.13 -19.44 5.37
C ASP A 223 10.79 -20.80 4.73
N GLU A 224 9.50 -21.04 4.52
CA GLU A 224 9.00 -22.26 3.90
C GLU A 224 8.40 -21.95 2.52
N PRO A 225 8.59 -22.83 1.50
CA PRO A 225 8.02 -22.61 0.18
C PRO A 225 6.49 -22.51 0.22
N PHE A 226 5.95 -21.44 -0.36
CA PHE A 226 4.51 -21.21 -0.46
C PHE A 226 4.09 -21.10 -1.93
N LEU A 227 2.87 -21.54 -2.23
CA LEU A 227 2.33 -21.48 -3.58
C LEU A 227 2.02 -20.03 -3.98
N GLN A 228 2.72 -19.52 -4.98
CA GLN A 228 2.55 -18.17 -5.52
C GLN A 228 2.05 -18.21 -6.95
N PHE A 229 1.19 -17.26 -7.28
CA PHE A 229 0.61 -17.14 -8.60
C PHE A 229 1.57 -16.46 -9.58
N CYS A 230 1.95 -17.16 -10.65
CA CYS A 230 2.83 -16.65 -11.71
C CYS A 230 2.11 -15.66 -12.62
N GLY A 231 0.87 -15.98 -13.01
CA GLY A 231 0.15 -15.29 -14.06
C GLY A 231 -0.85 -16.18 -14.80
N ILE A 232 -1.58 -15.55 -15.73
CA ILE A 232 -2.45 -16.25 -16.68
C ILE A 232 -1.74 -16.25 -18.05
N PHE A 233 -1.55 -17.43 -18.64
CA PHE A 233 -0.96 -17.60 -19.97
C PHE A 233 -1.87 -18.52 -20.78
N HIS A 234 -2.28 -18.09 -21.98
CA HIS A 234 -3.21 -18.86 -22.82
C HIS A 234 -4.47 -19.35 -22.07
N GLY A 235 -4.98 -18.53 -21.14
CA GLY A 235 -6.21 -18.83 -20.38
C GLY A 235 -6.02 -19.80 -19.22
N ARG A 236 -4.77 -20.20 -18.91
CA ARG A 236 -4.44 -21.07 -17.79
C ARG A 236 -3.72 -20.32 -16.69
N MET A 237 -4.05 -20.65 -15.46
CA MET A 237 -3.40 -20.13 -14.25
C MET A 237 -2.14 -20.97 -13.97
N TYR A 238 -1.00 -20.29 -13.82
CA TYR A 238 0.26 -20.95 -13.49
C TYR A 238 0.76 -20.53 -12.12
N THR A 239 1.37 -21.46 -11.40
CA THR A 239 1.89 -21.20 -10.06
C THR A 239 3.33 -21.70 -9.90
N ARG A 240 3.98 -21.29 -8.82
CA ARG A 240 5.29 -21.75 -8.38
C ARG A 240 5.32 -21.87 -6.87
N TYR A 241 6.16 -22.76 -6.35
CA TYR A 241 6.55 -22.75 -4.94
C TYR A 241 7.75 -21.83 -4.78
N VAL A 242 7.71 -20.92 -3.81
CA VAL A 242 8.83 -20.02 -3.51
C VAL A 242 8.75 -19.61 -2.05
N SER A 243 9.89 -19.51 -1.37
CA SER A 243 9.92 -19.06 0.02
C SER A 243 10.01 -17.54 0.13
N PRO A 244 9.70 -16.94 1.30
CA PRO A 244 9.87 -15.51 1.53
C PRO A 244 11.29 -15.00 1.25
N HIS A 245 12.34 -15.70 1.68
CA HIS A 245 13.71 -15.24 1.42
C HIS A 245 14.12 -15.41 -0.04
N GLU A 246 13.68 -16.50 -0.69
CA GLU A 246 14.01 -16.77 -2.08
C GLU A 246 13.33 -15.79 -3.05
N ALA A 247 12.11 -15.30 -2.73
CA ALA A 247 11.35 -14.40 -3.60
C ALA A 247 11.99 -13.00 -3.75
N ILE A 248 13.02 -12.91 -4.59
CA ILE A 248 13.80 -11.69 -4.87
C ILE A 248 13.56 -11.21 -6.30
N ASP A 249 13.47 -12.14 -7.26
CA ASP A 249 13.30 -11.83 -8.68
C ASP A 249 12.35 -12.81 -9.39
N PHE A 250 12.13 -12.58 -10.68
CA PHE A 250 11.31 -13.44 -11.52
C PHE A 250 11.83 -14.88 -11.67
N HIS A 251 13.12 -15.12 -11.43
CA HIS A 251 13.75 -16.43 -11.60
C HIS A 251 13.61 -17.32 -10.35
N SER A 252 13.18 -16.73 -9.23
CA SER A 252 13.03 -17.38 -7.94
C SER A 252 11.91 -18.45 -7.91
N GLY A 253 12.14 -19.53 -7.15
CA GLY A 253 11.18 -20.59 -6.85
C GLY A 253 11.34 -21.86 -7.70
N VAL A 254 10.32 -22.70 -7.64
CA VAL A 254 10.18 -23.96 -8.38
C VAL A 254 8.81 -24.01 -9.06
N CYS A 255 8.79 -24.20 -10.38
CA CYS A 255 7.57 -24.23 -11.17
C CYS A 255 6.72 -25.47 -10.84
N GLU A 256 5.49 -25.25 -10.37
CA GLU A 256 4.52 -26.33 -10.11
C GLU A 256 4.07 -26.97 -11.43
N ALA A 257 3.74 -26.13 -12.42
CA ALA A 257 3.15 -26.55 -13.68
C ALA A 257 4.14 -27.23 -14.65
N HIS A 258 5.41 -27.39 -14.29
CA HIS A 258 6.42 -27.99 -15.17
C HIS A 258 6.01 -29.39 -15.65
N LYS A 259 5.31 -30.16 -14.79
CA LYS A 259 4.82 -31.50 -15.09
C LYS A 259 3.80 -31.54 -16.23
N TRP A 260 3.11 -30.43 -16.48
CA TRP A 260 2.05 -30.34 -17.49
C TRP A 260 2.54 -29.88 -18.86
N PHE A 261 3.69 -29.18 -18.90
CA PHE A 261 4.26 -28.65 -20.14
C PHE A 261 4.81 -29.72 -21.09
N ASN A 262 5.07 -30.93 -20.58
CA ASN A 262 5.60 -32.04 -21.38
C ASN A 262 4.51 -32.86 -22.09
N GLN A 263 3.23 -32.47 -22.00
CA GLN A 263 2.11 -33.11 -22.69
C GLN A 263 1.75 -32.31 -23.94
N GLU A 264 1.69 -32.94 -25.12
CA GLU A 264 1.49 -32.29 -26.42
C GLU A 264 0.23 -31.40 -26.49
N GLU A 265 -0.79 -31.69 -25.68
CA GLU A 265 -2.08 -30.98 -25.65
C GLU A 265 -2.08 -29.71 -24.79
N ASN A 266 -0.99 -29.44 -24.06
CA ASN A 266 -0.94 -28.33 -23.09
C ASN A 266 -0.09 -27.17 -23.60
N PRO A 267 -0.64 -25.94 -23.70
CA PRO A 267 0.15 -24.78 -24.04
C PRO A 267 1.23 -24.55 -22.98
N THR A 268 2.46 -24.37 -23.45
CA THR A 268 3.60 -24.01 -22.61
C THR A 268 3.49 -22.54 -22.20
N CYS A 269 4.02 -22.19 -21.02
CA CYS A 269 4.13 -20.80 -20.62
C CYS A 269 5.09 -20.07 -21.56
N ILE A 270 4.73 -18.86 -22.01
CA ILE A 270 5.58 -18.06 -22.92
C ILE A 270 6.97 -17.74 -22.36
N PHE A 271 7.15 -17.85 -21.05
CA PHE A 271 8.40 -17.58 -20.35
C PHE A 271 9.23 -18.85 -20.08
N VAL A 272 8.85 -20.01 -20.61
CA VAL A 272 9.50 -21.30 -20.31
C VAL A 272 11.02 -21.29 -20.53
N ASN A 273 11.50 -20.59 -21.56
CA ASN A 273 12.92 -20.53 -21.92
C ASN A 273 13.76 -19.63 -20.99
N GLU A 274 13.13 -18.66 -20.32
CA GLU A 274 13.79 -17.66 -19.48
C GLU A 274 13.44 -17.79 -17.98
N CYS A 275 12.40 -18.54 -17.63
CA CYS A 275 11.93 -18.72 -16.25
C CYS A 275 12.90 -19.59 -15.44
N GLY A 276 13.54 -19.00 -14.42
CA GLY A 276 14.42 -19.74 -13.51
C GLY A 276 13.68 -20.83 -12.73
N ALA A 277 12.46 -20.54 -12.27
CA ALA A 277 11.65 -21.51 -11.54
C ALA A 277 11.32 -22.77 -12.37
N TYR A 278 11.18 -22.64 -13.69
CA TYR A 278 10.99 -23.79 -14.57
C TYR A 278 12.28 -24.62 -14.69
N LYS A 279 13.43 -23.97 -14.88
CA LYS A 279 14.74 -24.64 -14.93
C LYS A 279 15.02 -25.40 -13.63
N ASN A 280 14.82 -24.77 -12.48
CA ASN A 280 14.97 -25.38 -11.16
C ASN A 280 14.11 -26.64 -10.99
N ALA A 281 12.90 -26.63 -11.55
CA ALA A 281 11.99 -27.78 -11.49
C ALA A 281 12.47 -28.96 -12.34
N ILE A 282 13.04 -28.70 -13.52
CA ILE A 282 13.67 -29.73 -14.36
C ILE A 282 14.87 -30.34 -13.62
N ASP A 283 15.78 -29.52 -13.10
CA ASP A 283 17.00 -29.98 -12.44
C ASP A 283 16.69 -30.85 -11.22
N SER A 284 15.70 -30.44 -10.41
CA SER A 284 15.24 -31.21 -9.25
C SER A 284 14.64 -32.56 -9.65
N SER A 285 13.92 -32.62 -10.78
CA SER A 285 13.34 -33.86 -11.30
C SER A 285 14.41 -34.84 -11.80
N LEU A 286 15.49 -34.32 -12.41
CA LEU A 286 16.63 -35.11 -12.89
C LEU A 286 17.44 -35.68 -11.73
N GLN A 287 17.66 -34.92 -10.65
CA GLN A 287 18.33 -35.41 -9.44
C GLN A 287 17.56 -36.55 -8.77
N THR A 288 16.23 -36.45 -8.68
CA THR A 288 15.38 -37.49 -8.09
C THR A 288 15.43 -38.81 -8.89
N LEU A 289 15.56 -38.72 -10.21
CA LEU A 289 15.71 -39.89 -11.11
C LEU A 289 17.11 -40.53 -11.05
N SER A 290 18.13 -39.77 -10.67
CA SER A 290 19.49 -40.29 -10.51
C SER A 290 19.69 -41.04 -9.19
N ILE A 291 18.99 -40.66 -8.12
CA ILE A 291 19.05 -41.32 -6.80
C ILE A 291 18.21 -42.61 -6.76
N SER A 292 17.16 -42.72 -7.59
CA SER A 292 16.33 -43.94 -7.67
C SER A 292 16.91 -45.04 -8.57
N LYS A 293 18.07 -44.80 -9.20
CA LYS A 293 18.79 -45.76 -10.06
C LYS A 293 20.08 -46.30 -9.43
N SER A 294 20.39 -45.90 -8.20
CA SER A 294 21.47 -46.41 -7.34
C SER A 294 20.91 -47.27 -6.22
#